data_AF-A0A7S2KZC0-F1
#
_entry.id   AF-A0A7S2KZC0-F1
#
_cell.length_a   1.000
_cell.length_b   1.000
_cell.length_c   1.000
_cell.angle_alpha   90.00
_cell.angle_beta   90.00
_cell.angle_gamma   90.00
#
_symmetry.space_group_name_H-M   'P 1'
#
loop_
_entity.id
_entity.type
_entity.pdbx_description
1 polymer ?
#
loop_
_entity_poly.entity_id
_entity_poly.type
_entity_poly.pdbx_seq_one_letter_code
_entity_poly.pdbx_strand_id
1 'polypeptide(L)'
;AGKTKAAAKTKAAAKKPTTIARGAHAKVMVLRGTKTKTVGGLTKKDLVKNKYGKVVSKAASQASKAAYRKAGSPIKAWATAVQKARKSLKLKGFVPIGGKSAA
;
A
#
# COMPACT_ATOMS: atom_id res chain seq x y z
N ALA A 1 46.13 19.73 -42.66
CA ALA A 1 45.97 19.59 -41.19
C ALA A 1 44.50 19.33 -40.87
N GLY A 2 44.19 18.49 -39.88
CA GLY A 2 42.83 18.39 -39.29
C GLY A 2 42.11 17.04 -39.46
N LYS A 3 42.61 15.98 -38.80
CA LYS A 3 41.79 14.76 -38.59
C LYS A 3 40.83 15.03 -37.43
N THR A 4 39.52 15.03 -37.68
CA THR A 4 38.49 15.11 -36.65
C THR A 4 38.48 13.81 -35.83
N LYS A 5 38.95 13.87 -34.58
CA LYS A 5 38.85 12.74 -33.65
C LYS A 5 37.40 12.58 -33.22
N ALA A 6 36.76 11.48 -33.63
CA ALA A 6 35.48 11.05 -33.09
C ALA A 6 35.61 10.82 -31.58
N ALA A 7 34.80 11.51 -30.78
CA ALA A 7 34.73 11.31 -29.34
C ALA A 7 34.14 9.92 -29.05
N ALA A 8 34.99 9.00 -28.58
CA ALA A 8 34.55 7.69 -28.12
C ALA A 8 33.61 7.88 -26.92
N LYS A 9 32.33 7.54 -27.08
CA LYS A 9 31.38 7.47 -25.96
C LYS A 9 31.85 6.38 -25.00
N THR A 10 32.41 6.77 -23.87
CA THR A 10 32.74 5.85 -22.79
C THR A 10 31.44 5.17 -22.34
N LYS A 11 31.34 3.85 -22.52
CA LYS A 11 30.23 3.08 -21.97
C LYS A 11 30.32 3.18 -20.45
N ALA A 12 29.40 3.92 -19.83
CA ALA A 12 29.35 4.04 -18.38
C ALA A 12 29.28 2.64 -17.75
N ALA A 13 30.24 2.32 -16.89
CA ALA A 13 30.24 1.06 -16.15
C ALA A 13 28.88 0.88 -15.44
N ALA A 14 28.26 -0.28 -15.63
CA ALA A 14 26.98 -0.59 -14.99
C ALA A 14 27.12 -0.48 -13.48
N LYS A 15 26.51 0.55 -12.88
CA LYS A 15 26.55 0.76 -11.44
C LYS A 15 25.93 -0.45 -10.74
N LYS A 16 26.63 -1.01 -9.74
CA LYS A 16 26.11 -2.11 -8.92
C LYS A 16 24.70 -1.75 -8.43
N PRO A 17 23.69 -2.61 -8.60
CA PRO A 17 22.33 -2.30 -8.19
C PRO A 17 22.33 -2.03 -6.68
N THR A 18 21.90 -0.82 -6.28
CA THR A 18 21.86 -0.44 -4.86
C THR A 18 21.02 -1.42 -4.06
N THR A 19 21.49 -1.83 -2.89
CA THR A 19 20.77 -2.77 -1.99
C THR A 19 19.52 -2.15 -1.37
N ILE A 20 19.55 -0.82 -1.15
CA ILE A 20 18.51 -0.07 -0.45
C ILE A 20 17.57 0.61 -1.45
N ALA A 21 16.27 0.35 -1.31
CA ALA A 21 15.20 0.99 -2.06
C ALA A 21 14.83 2.35 -1.44
N ARG A 22 14.76 3.40 -2.27
CA ARG A 22 14.41 4.77 -1.91
C ARG A 22 13.22 5.27 -2.74
N GLY A 23 12.59 6.35 -2.29
CA GLY A 23 11.47 7.00 -2.99
C GLY A 23 10.11 6.31 -2.80
N ALA A 24 9.09 6.82 -3.51
CA ALA A 24 7.69 6.42 -3.35
C ALA A 24 7.44 4.92 -3.60
N HIS A 25 8.22 4.31 -4.51
CA HIS A 25 8.08 2.90 -4.89
C HIS A 25 8.99 1.95 -4.10
N ALA A 26 9.65 2.41 -3.03
CA ALA A 26 10.63 1.60 -2.30
C ALA A 26 10.09 0.24 -1.85
N LYS A 27 8.89 0.22 -1.24
CA LYS A 27 8.23 -1.03 -0.80
C LYS A 27 7.89 -1.94 -1.97
N VAL A 28 7.47 -1.37 -3.10
CA VAL A 28 7.14 -2.14 -4.31
C VAL A 28 8.42 -2.76 -4.90
N MET A 29 9.51 -2.00 -4.98
CA MET A 29 10.81 -2.47 -5.47
C MET A 29 11.36 -3.64 -4.63
N VAL A 30 11.22 -3.56 -3.31
CA VAL A 30 11.61 -4.64 -2.39
C VAL A 30 10.71 -5.87 -2.55
N LEU A 31 9.39 -5.69 -2.62
CA LEU A 31 8.47 -6.82 -2.81
C LEU A 31 8.71 -7.53 -4.15
N ARG A 32 9.01 -6.76 -5.21
CA ARG A 32 9.39 -7.28 -6.54
C ARG A 32 10.76 -7.98 -6.54
N GLY A 33 11.63 -7.68 -5.58
CA GLY A 33 12.97 -8.28 -5.47
C GLY A 33 14.08 -7.52 -6.19
N THR A 34 13.79 -6.36 -6.79
CA THR A 34 14.81 -5.49 -7.42
C THR A 34 15.78 -4.87 -6.41
N LYS A 35 15.38 -4.85 -5.13
CA LYS A 35 16.10 -4.29 -3.99
C LYS A 35 15.89 -5.20 -2.79
N THR A 36 16.84 -5.22 -1.86
CA THR A 36 16.81 -6.12 -0.71
C THR A 36 15.98 -5.55 0.45
N LYS A 37 16.14 -4.26 0.75
CA LYS A 37 15.48 -3.58 1.88
C LYS A 37 15.11 -2.15 1.57
N THR A 38 14.12 -1.59 2.27
CA THR A 38 13.80 -0.15 2.21
C THR A 38 14.76 0.66 3.07
N VAL A 39 14.72 2.00 2.99
CA VAL A 39 15.47 2.88 3.91
C VAL A 39 15.16 2.58 5.38
N GLY A 40 13.90 2.27 5.70
CA GLY A 40 13.46 1.87 7.04
C GLY A 40 13.68 0.39 7.38
N GLY A 41 14.52 -0.33 6.62
CA GLY A 41 14.92 -1.70 6.93
C GLY A 41 13.91 -2.80 6.55
N LEU A 42 12.73 -2.47 6.00
CA LEU A 42 11.73 -3.47 5.63
C LEU A 42 12.22 -4.36 4.48
N THR A 43 12.09 -5.67 4.66
CA THR A 43 12.43 -6.70 3.66
C THR A 43 11.18 -7.22 2.96
N LYS A 44 11.37 -8.11 1.97
CA LYS A 44 10.25 -8.76 1.25
C LYS A 44 9.28 -9.50 2.18
N LYS A 45 9.79 -10.10 3.27
CA LYS A 45 8.96 -10.86 4.24
C LYS A 45 8.02 -9.97 5.06
N ASP A 46 8.40 -8.70 5.21
CA ASP A 46 7.68 -7.72 6.03
C ASP A 46 6.62 -6.96 5.24
N LEU A 47 6.48 -7.23 3.94
CA LEU A 47 5.61 -6.50 3.03
C LEU A 47 4.49 -7.39 2.50
N VAL A 48 3.33 -6.79 2.30
CA VAL A 48 2.16 -7.47 1.75
C VAL A 48 1.37 -6.51 0.84
N LYS A 49 0.74 -7.06 -0.20
CA LYS A 49 -0.18 -6.31 -1.07
C LYS A 49 -1.57 -6.30 -0.44
N ASN A 50 -2.18 -5.13 -0.30
CA ASN A 50 -3.56 -5.01 0.18
C ASN A 50 -4.57 -5.23 -0.97
N LYS A 51 -5.87 -5.27 -0.64
CA LYS A 51 -6.95 -5.44 -1.65
C LYS A 51 -7.01 -4.34 -2.70
N TYR A 52 -6.46 -3.16 -2.43
CA TYR A 52 -6.37 -2.02 -3.35
C TYR A 52 -5.07 -2.04 -4.17
N GLY A 53 -4.27 -3.10 -4.06
CA GLY A 53 -3.02 -3.25 -4.77
C GLY A 53 -1.81 -2.47 -4.21
N LYS A 54 -1.99 -1.74 -3.11
CA LYS A 54 -0.91 -1.01 -2.43
C LYS A 54 -0.05 -1.97 -1.59
N VAL A 55 1.27 -1.82 -1.70
CA VAL A 55 2.23 -2.56 -0.85
C VAL A 55 2.39 -1.84 0.49
N VAL A 56 2.04 -2.54 1.57
CA VAL A 56 2.07 -2.04 2.94
C VAL A 56 2.91 -2.96 3.84
N SER A 57 3.24 -2.50 5.05
CA SER A 57 3.86 -3.36 6.06
C SER A 57 2.85 -4.40 6.54
N LYS A 58 3.29 -5.66 6.62
CA LYS A 58 2.52 -6.79 7.15
C LYS A 58 2.15 -6.55 8.61
N ALA A 59 3.09 -6.09 9.43
CA ALA A 59 2.86 -5.77 10.84
C ALA A 59 1.76 -4.71 10.99
N ALA A 60 1.86 -3.60 10.24
CA ALA A 60 0.85 -2.54 10.26
C ALA A 60 -0.54 -3.06 9.84
N SER A 61 -0.61 -3.88 8.79
CA SER A 61 -1.88 -4.47 8.34
C SER A 61 -2.50 -5.37 9.41
N GLN A 62 -1.71 -6.16 10.13
CA GLN A 62 -2.22 -7.01 11.19
C GLN A 62 -2.66 -6.21 12.42
N ALA A 63 -1.91 -5.18 12.81
CA ALA A 63 -2.29 -4.30 13.90
C ALA A 63 -3.65 -3.62 13.65
N SER A 64 -3.86 -3.07 12.46
CA SER A 64 -5.15 -2.46 12.09
C SER A 64 -6.31 -3.47 12.13
N LYS A 65 -6.07 -4.70 11.64
CA LYS A 65 -7.08 -5.77 11.68
C LYS A 65 -7.39 -6.22 13.11
N ALA A 66 -6.37 -6.29 13.98
CA ALA A 66 -6.55 -6.63 15.38
C ALA A 66 -7.36 -5.55 16.12
N ALA A 67 -7.05 -4.26 15.89
CA ALA A 67 -7.79 -3.14 16.45
C ALA A 67 -9.27 -3.14 16.04
N TYR A 68 -9.56 -3.50 14.78
CA TYR A 68 -10.95 -3.67 14.32
C TYR A 68 -11.67 -4.85 15.00
N ARG A 69 -10.96 -5.97 15.21
CA ARG A 69 -11.55 -7.17 15.82
C ARG A 69 -11.70 -7.10 17.34
N LYS A 70 -10.94 -6.23 18.01
CA LYS A 70 -10.94 -6.07 19.46
C LYS A 70 -12.37 -5.89 19.99
N ALA A 71 -12.68 -6.56 21.10
CA ALA A 71 -13.93 -6.36 21.82
C ALA A 71 -14.09 -4.89 22.21
N GLY A 72 -15.27 -4.33 21.98
CA GLY A 72 -15.52 -2.90 22.22
C GLY A 72 -14.95 -1.94 21.15
N SER A 73 -14.46 -2.43 20.01
CA SER A 73 -14.05 -1.54 18.91
C SER A 73 -15.24 -0.69 18.45
N PRO A 74 -15.21 0.65 18.59
CA PRO A 74 -16.35 1.50 18.29
C PRO A 74 -16.73 1.44 16.81
N ILE A 75 -15.73 1.28 15.93
CA ILE A 75 -15.93 1.14 14.49
C ILE A 75 -16.69 -0.15 14.16
N LYS A 76 -16.34 -1.27 14.80
CA LYS A 76 -17.03 -2.55 14.59
C LYS A 76 -18.46 -2.51 15.11
N ALA A 77 -18.67 -1.90 16.29
CA ALA A 77 -20.00 -1.72 16.87
C ALA A 77 -20.91 -0.90 15.95
N TRP A 78 -20.42 0.26 15.50
CA TRP A 78 -21.14 1.13 14.56
C TRP A 78 -21.45 0.43 13.24
N ALA A 79 -20.46 -0.23 12.62
CA ALA A 79 -20.66 -0.96 11.36
C ALA A 79 -21.72 -2.06 11.49
N THR A 80 -21.72 -2.78 12.61
CA THR A 80 -22.70 -3.85 12.87
C THR A 80 -24.11 -3.27 13.10
N ALA A 81 -24.23 -2.17 13.83
CA ALA A 81 -25.51 -1.50 14.06
C ALA A 81 -26.13 -1.01 12.73
N VAL A 82 -25.33 -0.35 11.88
CA VAL A 82 -25.77 0.11 10.56
C VAL A 82 -26.18 -1.06 9.66
N GLN A 83 -25.41 -2.16 9.67
CA GLN A 83 -25.77 -3.37 8.90
C GLN A 83 -27.11 -3.96 9.33
N LYS A 84 -27.39 -4.00 10.65
CA LYS A 84 -28.69 -4.45 11.17
C LYS A 84 -29.82 -3.52 10.74
N ALA A 85 -29.66 -2.21 10.92
CA ALA A 85 -30.65 -1.22 10.52
C ALA A 85 -30.98 -1.30 9.02
N ARG A 86 -29.98 -1.42 8.16
CA ARG A 86 -30.17 -1.57 6.71
C ARG A 86 -30.98 -2.82 6.35
N LYS A 87 -30.74 -3.94 7.04
CA LYS A 87 -31.50 -5.19 6.84
C LYS A 87 -32.95 -5.03 7.27
N SER A 88 -33.20 -4.44 8.45
CA SER A 88 -34.55 -4.20 8.96
C SER A 88 -35.36 -3.28 8.04
N LEU A 89 -34.72 -2.24 7.51
CA LEU A 89 -35.34 -1.27 6.60
C LEU A 89 -35.37 -1.73 5.12
N LYS A 90 -34.86 -2.94 4.82
CA LYS A 90 -34.82 -3.52 3.45
C LYS A 90 -34.16 -2.59 2.41
N LEU A 91 -33.19 -1.78 2.82
CA LEU A 91 -32.52 -0.80 1.94
C LEU A 91 -31.61 -1.50 0.92
N LYS A 92 -31.86 -1.26 -0.37
CA LYS A 92 -31.07 -1.79 -1.50
C LYS A 92 -30.26 -0.68 -2.16
N GLY A 93 -29.10 -1.03 -2.71
CA GLY A 93 -28.20 -0.08 -3.35
C GLY A 93 -27.51 0.87 -2.38
N PHE A 94 -26.98 1.96 -2.91
CA PHE A 94 -26.33 3.01 -2.13
C PHE A 94 -27.39 3.88 -1.45
N VAL A 95 -27.29 4.04 -0.12
CA VAL A 95 -28.15 4.95 0.65
C VAL A 95 -27.24 5.74 1.60
N PRO A 96 -27.20 7.08 1.49
CA PRO A 96 -26.37 7.92 2.33
C PRO A 96 -26.90 7.93 3.78
N ILE A 97 -25.99 7.86 4.75
CA ILE A 97 -26.33 7.97 6.17
C ILE A 97 -26.36 9.46 6.54
N GLY A 98 -27.48 9.96 7.05
CA GLY A 98 -27.64 11.37 7.43
C GLY A 98 -27.93 12.33 6.26
N GLY A 99 -28.52 11.83 5.17
CA GLY A 99 -29.00 12.67 4.07
C GLY A 99 -30.18 13.57 4.46
N LYS A 100 -30.43 14.62 3.67
CA LYS A 100 -31.54 15.58 3.87
C LYS A 100 -32.92 14.99 3.57
N SER A 101 -32.97 13.91 2.78
CA SER A 101 -34.20 13.17 2.49
C SER A 101 -34.32 11.98 3.43
N ALA A 102 -35.52 11.79 4.01
CA ALA A 102 -35.85 10.56 4.71
C ALA A 102 -35.83 9.38 3.72
N ALA A 103 -35.30 8.24 4.18
CA ALA A 103 -35.28 6.99 3.43
C ALA A 103 -36.69 6.38 3.32
#